data_AF-A0A0G0G2T8-F1
#
_entry.id   AF-A0A0G0G2T8-F1
#
_cell.length_a   1.000
_cell.length_b   1.000
_cell.length_c   1.000
_cell.angle_alpha   90.00
_cell.angle_beta   90.00
_cell.angle_gamma   90.00
#
_symmetry.space_group_name_H-M   'P 1'
#
loop_
_entity.id
_entity.type
_entity.pdbx_description
1 polymer ?
#
loop_
_entity_poly.entity_id
_entity_poly.type
_entity_poly.pdbx_seq_one_letter_code
_entity_poly.pdbx_strand_id
1 'polypeptide(L)'
;MVDIWYTSKVFRGTGGGKKLGFPTINLDPSKFVGDLKEGVYSCLVDYKNSIYLGALYFGPRFISNETELILEIYMVDFDKEIYGKTVEFKVGEFIREAKKFSDTKSLIEQIKKDVEKIRSL
;
A
#
# COMPACT_ATOMS: atom_id res chain seq x y z
N MET A 1 10.16 18.70 0.65
CA MET A 1 9.01 17.78 0.56
C MET A 1 7.97 18.29 1.54
N VAL A 2 6.76 18.59 1.08
CA VAL A 2 5.71 19.13 1.94
C VAL A 2 5.27 18.04 2.92
N ASP A 3 5.18 18.34 4.20
CA ASP A 3 4.79 17.39 5.25
C ASP A 3 3.26 17.20 5.26
N ILE A 4 2.75 16.49 4.26
CA ILE A 4 1.31 16.30 4.04
C ILE A 4 0.87 14.94 4.58
N TRP A 5 -0.08 14.97 5.50
CA TRP A 5 -0.83 13.80 5.95
C TRP A 5 -2.19 13.75 5.26
N TYR A 6 -2.58 12.54 4.84
CA TYR A 6 -3.83 12.25 4.18
C TYR A 6 -4.70 11.42 5.12
N THR A 7 -5.95 11.85 5.31
CA THR A 7 -6.95 11.09 6.06
C THR A 7 -7.80 10.25 5.09
N SER A 8 -7.93 8.95 5.37
CA SER A 8 -8.80 8.05 4.58
C SER A 8 -9.46 6.99 5.45
N LYS A 9 -10.67 6.57 5.06
CA LYS A 9 -11.35 5.41 5.64
C LYS A 9 -10.75 4.13 5.06
N VAL A 10 -10.62 3.10 5.89
CA VAL A 10 -10.18 1.76 5.49
C VAL A 10 -11.37 0.97 4.96
N PHE A 11 -11.28 0.55 3.71
CA PHE A 11 -12.28 -0.27 3.03
C PHE A 11 -11.90 -1.75 3.06
N ARG A 12 -12.90 -2.61 2.85
CA ARG A 12 -12.67 -4.05 2.68
C ARG A 12 -12.29 -4.30 1.23
N GLY A 13 -11.07 -4.75 0.99
CA GLY A 13 -10.61 -5.20 -0.34
C GLY A 13 -10.99 -6.65 -0.64
N THR A 14 -10.41 -7.21 -1.70
CA THR A 14 -10.60 -8.62 -2.12
C THR A 14 -9.87 -9.62 -1.22
N GLY A 15 -9.00 -9.15 -0.33
CA GLY A 15 -8.18 -9.97 0.57
C GLY A 15 -7.02 -10.68 -0.13
N GLY A 16 -6.63 -10.25 -1.34
CA GLY A 16 -5.50 -10.82 -2.09
C GLY A 16 -4.20 -10.82 -1.30
N GLY A 17 -3.80 -9.66 -0.75
CA GLY A 17 -2.59 -9.53 0.06
C GLY A 17 -2.54 -10.48 1.26
N LYS A 18 -3.68 -10.65 1.97
CA LYS A 18 -3.77 -11.58 3.12
C LYS A 18 -3.43 -13.02 2.73
N LYS A 19 -3.88 -13.49 1.56
CA LYS A 19 -3.55 -14.83 1.03
C LYS A 19 -2.07 -14.99 0.68
N LEU A 20 -1.38 -13.89 0.38
CA LEU A 20 0.04 -13.85 0.05
C LEU A 20 0.95 -13.66 1.28
N GLY A 21 0.38 -13.48 2.48
CA GLY A 21 1.12 -13.17 3.71
C GLY A 21 1.39 -11.68 3.93
N PHE A 22 0.78 -10.80 3.12
CA PHE A 22 0.92 -9.34 3.20
C PHE A 22 -0.46 -8.68 3.30
N PRO A 23 -1.16 -8.79 4.44
CA PRO A 23 -2.47 -8.17 4.61
C PRO A 23 -2.41 -6.65 4.42
N THR A 24 -3.19 -6.12 3.48
CA THR A 24 -3.24 -4.69 3.16
C THR A 24 -4.51 -4.02 3.69
N ILE A 25 -4.38 -2.77 4.14
CA ILE A 25 -5.52 -1.87 4.23
C ILE A 25 -5.78 -1.27 2.85
N ASN A 26 -7.05 -1.09 2.49
CA ASN A 26 -7.45 -0.54 1.20
C ASN A 26 -8.01 0.86 1.44
N LEU A 27 -7.56 1.84 0.65
CA LEU A 27 -7.88 3.26 0.81
C LEU A 27 -8.42 3.83 -0.52
N ASP A 28 -8.98 5.04 -0.48
CA ASP A 28 -9.50 5.71 -1.68
C ASP A 28 -8.34 6.26 -2.54
N PRO A 29 -8.19 5.82 -3.81
CA PRO A 29 -7.13 6.26 -4.70
C PRO A 29 -7.39 7.64 -5.34
N SER A 30 -8.62 8.17 -5.27
CA SER A 30 -9.08 9.32 -6.08
C SER A 30 -8.20 10.56 -5.95
N LYS A 31 -7.66 10.83 -4.76
CA LYS A 31 -6.78 11.97 -4.48
C LYS A 31 -5.38 11.89 -5.10
N PHE A 32 -5.00 10.73 -5.65
CA PHE A 32 -3.65 10.50 -6.18
C PHE A 32 -3.64 10.33 -7.70
N VAL A 33 -4.81 10.30 -8.33
CA VAL A 33 -4.95 10.17 -9.79
C VAL A 33 -4.40 11.44 -10.44
N GLY A 34 -3.30 11.30 -11.18
CA GLY A 34 -2.58 12.41 -11.82
C GLY A 34 -1.48 13.03 -10.97
N ASP A 35 -1.46 12.76 -9.66
CA ASP A 35 -0.49 13.34 -8.72
C ASP A 35 0.63 12.37 -8.34
N LEU A 36 0.37 11.06 -8.31
CA LEU A 36 1.37 10.03 -8.06
C LEU A 36 1.65 9.21 -9.30
N LYS A 37 2.93 8.83 -9.47
CA LYS A 37 3.32 7.79 -10.42
C LYS A 37 2.83 6.43 -9.91
N GLU A 38 2.39 5.57 -10.81
CA GLU A 38 2.02 4.20 -10.46
C GLU A 38 3.23 3.40 -9.96
N GLY A 39 3.12 2.84 -8.76
CA GLY A 39 4.17 2.03 -8.18
C GLY A 39 4.05 1.84 -6.67
N VAL A 40 5.19 1.48 -6.09
CA VAL A 40 5.36 1.25 -4.66
C VAL A 40 6.11 2.42 -4.04
N TYR A 41 5.63 2.87 -2.89
CA TYR A 41 6.21 3.93 -2.07
C TYR A 41 6.42 3.41 -0.64
N SER A 42 7.40 3.95 0.07
CA SER A 42 7.34 3.93 1.54
C SER A 42 6.21 4.85 2.00
N CYS A 43 5.67 4.61 3.19
CA CYS A 43 4.74 5.52 3.82
C CYS A 43 4.81 5.40 5.34
N LEU A 44 4.31 6.41 6.03
CA LEU A 44 3.97 6.33 7.45
C LEU A 44 2.45 6.29 7.60
N VAL A 45 1.95 5.51 8.55
CA VAL A 45 0.52 5.43 8.90
C VAL A 45 0.37 5.71 10.38
N ASP A 46 -0.39 6.74 10.73
CA ASP A 46 -0.85 6.94 12.11
C ASP A 46 -2.16 6.16 12.31
N TYR A 47 -2.12 5.26 13.28
CA TYR A 47 -3.32 4.62 13.78
C TYR A 47 -3.28 4.54 15.31
N LYS A 48 -4.22 5.25 15.94
CA LYS A 48 -4.38 5.34 17.40
C LYS A 48 -3.13 5.85 18.12
N ASN A 49 -2.52 6.93 17.62
CA ASN A 49 -1.32 7.57 18.18
C ASN A 49 -0.06 6.68 18.10
N SER A 50 -0.04 5.75 17.16
CA SER A 50 1.11 4.90 16.86
C SER A 50 1.43 5.04 15.39
N ILE A 51 2.69 5.36 15.10
CA ILE A 51 3.18 5.48 13.74
C ILE A 51 3.73 4.13 13.28
N TYR A 52 3.22 3.65 12.16
CA TYR A 52 3.64 2.42 11.51
C TYR A 52 4.32 2.76 10.18
N LEU A 53 5.42 2.08 9.90
CA LEU A 53 6.01 2.05 8.56
C LEU A 53 5.09 1.22 7.64
N GLY A 54 4.97 1.61 6.38
CA GLY A 54 4.16 0.88 5.42
C GLY A 54 4.76 0.85 4.01
N ALA A 55 4.34 -0.16 3.26
CA ALA A 55 4.52 -0.24 1.82
C ALA A 55 3.20 0.12 1.13
N LEU A 56 3.18 1.29 0.50
CA LEU A 56 2.02 1.80 -0.23
C LEU A 56 2.14 1.38 -1.70
N TYR A 57 1.11 0.72 -2.23
CA TYR A 57 0.94 0.47 -3.66
C TYR A 57 -0.15 1.40 -4.18
N PHE A 58 0.20 2.18 -5.20
CA PHE A 58 -0.74 2.96 -6.01
C PHE A 58 -0.58 2.52 -7.47
N GLY A 59 -1.63 1.96 -8.07
CA GLY A 59 -1.53 1.47 -9.45
C GLY A 59 -2.67 0.55 -9.85
N PRO A 60 -2.64 0.01 -11.07
CA PRO A 60 -3.72 -0.81 -11.61
C PRO A 60 -3.83 -2.14 -10.86
N ARG A 61 -5.05 -2.67 -10.80
CA ARG A 61 -5.30 -4.04 -10.32
C ARG A 61 -5.00 -5.07 -11.40
N PHE A 62 -3.85 -5.72 -11.33
CA PHE A 62 -3.41 -6.68 -12.36
C PHE A 62 -4.14 -8.05 -12.39
N ILE A 63 -4.91 -8.39 -11.36
CA ILE A 63 -5.50 -9.74 -11.20
C ILE A 63 -6.82 -9.90 -11.99
N SER A 64 -7.54 -8.81 -12.27
CA SER A 64 -8.92 -8.86 -12.78
C SER A 64 -9.10 -8.30 -14.20
N ASN A 65 -8.02 -7.99 -14.94
CA ASN A 65 -8.09 -7.19 -16.19
C ASN A 65 -8.84 -5.85 -16.02
N GLU A 66 -9.01 -5.40 -14.78
CA GLU A 66 -9.62 -4.11 -14.47
C GLU A 66 -8.59 -2.99 -14.65
N THR A 67 -9.02 -1.87 -15.22
CA THR A 67 -8.23 -0.64 -15.32
C THR A 67 -8.35 0.24 -14.08
N GLU A 68 -9.01 -0.26 -13.03
CA GLU A 68 -9.19 0.51 -11.79
C GLU A 68 -7.85 0.63 -11.05
N LEU A 69 -7.51 1.87 -10.72
CA LEU A 69 -6.41 2.19 -9.82
C LEU A 69 -6.83 1.83 -8.39
N ILE A 70 -5.92 1.21 -7.65
CA ILE A 70 -6.11 0.88 -6.25
C ILE A 70 -5.04 1.55 -5.41
N LEU A 71 -5.38 1.84 -4.16
CA LEU A 71 -4.47 2.32 -3.13
C LEU A 71 -4.49 1.34 -1.96
N GLU A 72 -3.39 0.61 -1.80
CA GLU A 72 -3.24 -0.39 -0.75
C GLU A 72 -2.00 -0.09 0.09
N ILE A 73 -2.09 -0.25 1.41
CA ILE A 73 -0.94 -0.13 2.30
C ILE A 73 -0.77 -1.44 3.07
N TYR A 74 0.40 -2.06 2.93
CA TYR A 74 0.87 -3.09 3.86
C TYR A 74 1.54 -2.39 5.04
N MET A 75 0.89 -2.37 6.20
CA MET A 75 1.46 -1.83 7.43
C MET A 75 2.44 -2.86 8.02
N VAL A 76 3.71 -2.48 8.12
CA VAL A 76 4.79 -3.36 8.57
C VAL A 76 4.61 -3.68 10.05
N ASP A 77 4.77 -4.96 10.42
CA ASP A 77 4.63 -5.48 11.78
C ASP A 77 3.24 -5.22 12.42
N PHE A 78 2.21 -5.00 11.60
CA PHE A 78 0.83 -4.78 12.04
C PHE A 78 -0.07 -6.00 11.78
N ASP A 79 -0.80 -6.45 12.80
CA ASP A 79 -1.52 -7.73 12.81
C ASP A 79 -3.04 -7.61 13.04
N LYS A 80 -3.60 -6.40 12.98
CA LYS A 80 -5.03 -6.14 13.29
C LYS A 80 -5.85 -5.85 12.05
N GLU A 81 -7.11 -6.26 12.07
CA GLU A 81 -8.09 -5.83 11.06
C GLU A 81 -8.77 -4.53 11.50
N ILE A 82 -8.71 -3.49 10.66
CA ILE A 82 -9.20 -2.14 10.98
C ILE A 82 -10.21 -1.59 9.97
N TYR A 83 -10.99 -2.47 9.35
CA TYR A 83 -12.03 -2.08 8.39
C TYR A 83 -13.01 -1.08 9.01
N GLY A 84 -13.40 -0.08 8.21
CA GLY A 84 -14.30 0.98 8.62
C GLY A 84 -13.70 2.03 9.56
N LYS A 85 -12.45 1.85 10.02
CA LYS A 85 -11.71 2.85 10.77
C LYS A 85 -11.08 3.88 9.83
N THR A 86 -10.81 5.06 10.36
CA THR A 86 -10.05 6.11 9.68
C THR A 86 -8.60 6.01 10.09
N VAL A 87 -7.70 6.19 9.13
CA VAL A 87 -6.26 6.31 9.35
C VAL A 87 -5.78 7.62 8.75
N GLU A 88 -4.67 8.11 9.27
CA GLU A 88 -3.88 9.15 8.63
C GLU A 88 -2.60 8.52 8.08
N PHE A 89 -2.17 8.94 6.91
CA PHE A 89 -0.94 8.43 6.31
C PHE A 89 -0.20 9.50 5.53
N LYS A 90 1.11 9.30 5.40
CA LYS A 90 2.00 10.17 4.65
C LYS A 90 2.74 9.34 3.62
N VAL A 91 2.65 9.75 2.36
CA VAL A 91 3.39 9.13 1.26
C VAL A 91 4.87 9.52 1.38
N GLY A 92 5.75 8.54 1.32
CA GLY A 92 7.19 8.68 1.44
C GLY A 92 7.91 8.51 0.09
N GLU A 93 9.07 7.87 0.14
CA GLU A 93 9.94 7.71 -1.02
C GLU A 93 9.39 6.72 -2.03
N PHE A 94 9.61 7.00 -3.32
CA PHE A 94 9.29 6.08 -4.41
C PHE A 94 10.28 4.91 -4.44
N ILE A 95 9.75 3.69 -4.36
CA ILE A 95 10.54 2.45 -4.26
C ILE A 95 10.79 1.85 -5.64
N ARG A 96 9.72 1.72 -6.45
CA ARG A 96 9.74 1.17 -7.81
C ARG A 96 8.42 1.41 -8.55
N GLU A 97 8.45 1.26 -9.87
CA GLU A 97 7.25 1.29 -10.72
C GLU A 97 6.31 0.11 -10.48
N ALA A 98 5.03 0.30 -10.85
CA ALA A 98 4.05 -0.77 -10.89
C ALA A 98 4.49 -1.84 -11.90
N LYS A 99 4.33 -3.11 -11.53
CA LYS A 99 4.82 -4.24 -12.32
C LYS A 99 3.82 -5.38 -12.26
N LYS A 100 3.51 -5.95 -13.42
CA LYS A 100 2.78 -7.22 -13.54
C LYS A 100 3.76 -8.38 -13.36
N PHE A 101 3.32 -9.42 -12.64
CA PHE A 101 4.11 -10.64 -12.43
C PHE A 101 3.49 -11.80 -13.18
N SER A 102 4.34 -12.70 -13.70
CA SER A 102 3.95 -13.93 -14.38
C SER A 102 3.34 -14.95 -13.44
N ASP A 103 3.72 -14.91 -12.16
CA ASP A 103 3.35 -15.90 -11.17
C ASP A 103 3.38 -15.31 -9.75
N THR A 104 2.67 -15.99 -8.85
CA THR A 104 2.52 -15.60 -7.45
C THR A 104 3.83 -15.61 -6.67
N LYS A 105 4.78 -16.50 -7.00
CA LYS A 105 6.06 -16.61 -6.30
C LYS A 105 6.91 -15.38 -6.56
N SER A 106 7.03 -14.97 -7.82
CA SER A 106 7.73 -13.77 -8.25
C SER A 106 7.14 -12.49 -7.62
N LEU A 107 5.81 -12.43 -7.47
CA LEU A 107 5.13 -11.35 -6.77
C LEU A 107 5.52 -11.31 -5.28
N ILE A 108 5.44 -12.44 -4.57
CA ILE A 108 5.80 -12.54 -3.15
C ILE A 108 7.27 -12.14 -2.92
N GLU A 109 8.18 -12.65 -3.75
CA GLU A 109 9.61 -12.32 -3.67
C GLU A 109 9.86 -10.82 -3.88
N GLN A 110 9.13 -10.18 -4.80
CA GLN A 110 9.25 -8.74 -4.98
C GLN A 110 8.71 -7.96 -3.78
N ILE A 111 7.54 -8.33 -3.24
CA ILE A 111 6.98 -7.64 -2.06
C ILE A 111 7.96 -7.70 -0.88
N LYS A 112 8.63 -8.84 -0.65
CA LYS A 112 9.67 -8.97 0.38
C LYS A 112 10.80 -7.97 0.17
N LYS A 113 11.35 -7.89 -1.04
CA LYS A 113 12.41 -6.93 -1.39
C LYS A 113 11.98 -5.48 -1.21
N ASP A 114 10.73 -5.17 -1.57
CA ASP A 114 10.17 -3.83 -1.40
C ASP A 114 10.10 -3.47 0.09
N VAL A 115 9.58 -4.37 0.94
CA VAL A 115 9.50 -4.18 2.39
C VAL A 115 10.89 -4.08 3.04
N GLU A 116 11.84 -4.92 2.64
CA GLU A 116 13.23 -4.85 3.12
C GLU A 116 13.86 -3.50 2.78
N LYS A 117 13.71 -3.03 1.54
CA LYS A 117 14.19 -1.71 1.13
C LYS A 117 13.53 -0.59 1.93
N ILE A 118 12.22 -0.67 2.17
CA ILE A 118 11.48 0.31 2.96
C ILE A 118 11.97 0.35 4.41
N ARG A 119 12.30 -0.79 5.01
CA ARG A 119 12.89 -0.85 6.36
C ARG A 119 14.29 -0.23 6.45
N SER A 120 15.00 -0.13 5.33
CA SER A 120 16.37 0.41 5.30
C SER A 120 16.47 1.88 4.89
N LEU A 121 15.34 2.55 4.65
CA LEU A 121 15.27 4.00 4.44
C LEU A 121 15.41 4.75 5.76
#